data_AF-A0AAV2ELA8-F1
#
_entry.id   AF-A0AAV2ELA8-F1
#
_cell.length_a   1.000
_cell.length_b   1.000
_cell.length_c   1.000
_cell.angle_alpha   90.00
_cell.angle_beta   90.00
_cell.angle_gamma   90.00
#
_symmetry.space_group_name_H-M   'P 1'
#
loop_
_entity.id
_entity.type
_entity.pdbx_description
1 polymer ?
#
loop_
_entity_poly.entity_id
_entity_poly.type
_entity_poly.pdbx_seq_one_letter_code
_entity_poly.pdbx_strand_id
1 'polypeptide(L)'
;MPRIHLGGVGAKLAQLAQEAALVAVRQGHTSVIQPDMDEGECRRATTEVGVAITAHLLRRYEHAQVEFCDLISVVPRGQTLSQIVFHRLDDEAYIFERRPQLLHRLQVLLGGRAAEEVIYGRDTSRTSVSYLADASCWLARKIMSIWNLENPMVIHGEPPAWRKKSRFVVPRL
;
A
#
# COMPACT_ATOMS: atom_id res chain seq x y z
N MET A 1 -8.52 2.72 -20.60
CA MET A 1 -9.79 2.41 -19.89
C MET A 1 -9.44 1.80 -18.53
N PRO A 2 -9.73 2.46 -17.40
CA PRO A 2 -9.50 1.88 -16.09
C PRO A 2 -10.43 0.68 -15.94
N ARG A 3 -9.84 -0.50 -15.74
CA ARG A 3 -10.58 -1.77 -15.63
C ARG A 3 -11.19 -1.84 -14.23
N ILE A 4 -12.35 -1.20 -14.05
CA ILE A 4 -13.19 -1.39 -12.87
C ILE A 4 -13.47 -2.90 -12.80
N HIS A 5 -12.90 -3.57 -11.80
CA HIS A 5 -13.15 -4.99 -11.58
C HIS A 5 -14.60 -5.14 -11.13
N LEU A 6 -15.51 -5.36 -12.08
CA LEU A 6 -16.94 -5.62 -11.87
C LEU A 6 -17.20 -6.93 -11.09
N GLY A 7 -16.17 -7.76 -10.85
CA GLY A 7 -16.22 -8.89 -9.90
C GLY A 7 -15.94 -8.53 -8.43
N GLY A 8 -15.71 -7.25 -8.11
CA GLY A 8 -15.14 -6.84 -6.81
C GLY A 8 -16.12 -6.59 -5.67
N VAL A 9 -17.42 -6.42 -5.92
CA VAL A 9 -18.38 -6.03 -4.87
C VAL A 9 -18.50 -7.12 -3.80
N GLY A 10 -18.59 -8.39 -4.21
CA GLY A 10 -18.68 -9.52 -3.27
C GLY A 10 -17.42 -9.67 -2.41
N ALA A 11 -16.24 -9.50 -3.00
CA ALA A 11 -14.97 -9.57 -2.27
C ALA A 11 -14.84 -8.44 -1.24
N LYS A 12 -15.25 -7.21 -1.61
CA LYS A 12 -15.23 -6.05 -0.71
C LYS A 12 -16.25 -6.21 0.43
N LEU A 13 -17.43 -6.75 0.16
CA LEU A 13 -18.43 -7.06 1.20
C LEU A 13 -17.92 -8.12 2.16
N ALA A 14 -17.25 -9.17 1.65
CA ALA A 14 -16.64 -10.18 2.49
C ALA A 14 -15.52 -9.59 3.38
N GLN A 15 -14.72 -8.68 2.83
CA GLN A 15 -13.71 -7.95 3.61
C GLN A 15 -14.36 -7.07 4.69
N LEU A 16 -15.44 -6.33 4.37
CA LEU A 16 -16.18 -5.55 5.36
C LEU A 16 -16.69 -6.42 6.50
N ALA A 17 -17.39 -7.50 6.17
CA ALA A 17 -17.95 -8.40 7.17
C ALA A 17 -16.87 -9.01 8.06
N GLN A 18 -15.70 -9.30 7.49
CA GLN A 18 -14.56 -9.82 8.24
C GLN A 18 -13.95 -8.77 9.19
N GLU A 19 -13.82 -7.51 8.76
CA GLU A 19 -13.39 -6.42 9.64
C GLU A 19 -14.39 -6.15 10.76
N ALA A 20 -15.68 -6.11 10.44
CA ALA A 20 -16.72 -5.89 11.42
C ALA A 20 -16.74 -7.00 12.48
N ALA A 21 -16.56 -8.26 12.07
CA ALA A 21 -16.42 -9.38 13.00
C ALA A 21 -15.18 -9.24 13.90
N LEU A 22 -14.04 -8.77 13.37
CA LEU A 22 -12.84 -8.51 14.17
C LEU A 22 -13.05 -7.37 15.17
N VAL A 23 -13.74 -6.30 14.76
CA VAL A 23 -14.10 -5.20 15.66
C VAL A 23 -15.04 -5.71 16.77
N ALA A 24 -16.08 -6.45 16.43
CA ALA A 24 -17.02 -7.03 17.39
C ALA A 24 -16.29 -7.88 18.46
N VAL A 25 -15.34 -8.73 18.03
CA VAL A 25 -14.53 -9.54 18.95
C VAL A 25 -13.65 -8.66 19.85
N ARG A 26 -13.03 -7.60 19.31
CA ARG A 26 -12.20 -6.67 20.10
C ARG A 26 -13.02 -5.90 21.14
N GLN A 27 -14.25 -5.54 20.81
CA GLN A 27 -15.17 -4.82 21.71
C GLN A 27 -15.92 -5.76 22.67
N GLY A 28 -15.74 -7.08 22.57
CA GLY A 28 -16.41 -8.06 23.42
C GLY A 28 -17.89 -8.25 23.10
N HIS A 29 -18.33 -7.90 21.89
CA HIS A 29 -19.70 -8.10 21.45
C HIS A 29 -19.96 -9.59 21.14
N THR A 30 -21.15 -10.09 21.50
CA THR A 30 -21.58 -11.47 21.21
C THR A 30 -22.08 -11.67 19.77
N SER A 31 -22.36 -10.57 19.06
CA SER A 31 -22.85 -10.55 17.69
C SER A 31 -22.41 -9.24 17.03
N VAL A 32 -22.22 -9.25 15.70
CA VAL A 32 -21.88 -8.05 14.93
C VAL A 32 -23.06 -7.06 14.95
N ILE A 33 -22.80 -5.83 15.41
CA ILE A 33 -23.76 -4.73 15.40
C ILE A 33 -23.39 -3.65 14.38
N GLN A 34 -24.33 -2.74 14.05
CA GLN A 34 -24.08 -1.67 13.08
C GLN A 34 -22.82 -0.82 13.38
N PRO A 35 -22.55 -0.42 14.64
CA PRO A 35 -21.30 0.28 14.97
C PRO A 35 -20.02 -0.48 14.58
N ASP A 36 -20.02 -1.82 14.66
CA ASP A 36 -18.86 -2.63 14.27
C ASP A 36 -18.65 -2.61 12.74
N MET A 37 -19.75 -2.54 11.97
CA MET A 37 -19.72 -2.39 10.52
C MET A 37 -19.16 -1.03 10.12
N ASP A 38 -19.60 0.04 10.79
CA ASP A 38 -19.13 1.40 10.55
C ASP A 38 -17.64 1.55 10.86
N GLU A 39 -17.18 0.96 11.98
CA GLU A 39 -15.75 0.95 12.29
C GLU A 39 -14.95 0.07 11.33
N GLY A 40 -15.50 -1.07 10.91
CA GLY A 40 -14.90 -1.91 9.86
C GLY A 40 -14.68 -1.11 8.57
N GLU A 41 -15.66 -0.30 8.15
CA GLU A 41 -15.54 0.60 7.02
C GLU A 41 -14.45 1.65 7.22
N CYS A 42 -14.41 2.29 8.41
CA CYS A 42 -13.37 3.28 8.75
C CYS A 42 -11.95 2.68 8.70
N ARG A 43 -11.80 1.43 9.12
CA ARG A 43 -10.52 0.71 9.05
C ARG A 43 -10.09 0.47 7.62
N ARG A 44 -11.00 0.02 6.74
CA ARG A 44 -10.69 -0.14 5.31
C ARG A 44 -10.33 1.20 4.66
N ALA A 45 -11.14 2.23 4.93
CA ALA A 45 -10.90 3.59 4.49
C ALA A 45 -9.49 4.09 4.87
N THR A 46 -9.05 3.79 6.10
CA THR A 46 -7.71 4.14 6.58
C THR A 46 -6.60 3.48 5.75
N THR A 47 -6.72 2.19 5.46
CA THR A 47 -5.76 1.47 4.60
C THR A 47 -5.67 2.14 3.23
N GLU A 48 -6.82 2.39 2.62
CA GLU A 48 -6.94 2.94 1.26
C GLU A 48 -6.36 4.36 1.17
N VAL A 49 -6.66 5.20 2.17
CA VAL A 49 -6.10 6.55 2.28
C VAL A 49 -4.58 6.50 2.49
N GLY A 50 -4.08 5.58 3.32
CA GLY A 50 -2.64 5.41 3.57
C GLY A 50 -1.87 5.09 2.29
N VAL A 51 -2.38 4.16 1.48
CA VAL A 51 -1.81 3.81 0.17
C VAL A 51 -1.80 5.02 -0.76
N ALA A 52 -2.94 5.73 -0.88
CA ALA A 52 -3.08 6.84 -1.80
C ALA A 52 -2.23 8.08 -1.42
N ILE A 53 -2.19 8.42 -0.13
CA ILE A 53 -1.35 9.53 0.38
C ILE A 53 0.13 9.20 0.15
N THR A 54 0.56 7.97 0.44
CA THR A 54 1.96 7.55 0.24
C THR A 54 2.37 7.71 -1.22
N ALA A 55 1.52 7.25 -2.16
CA ALA A 55 1.76 7.43 -3.59
C ALA A 55 1.86 8.92 -3.98
N HIS A 56 0.96 9.76 -3.48
CA HIS A 56 0.97 11.20 -3.75
C HIS A 56 2.25 11.87 -3.23
N LEU A 57 2.67 11.57 -2.00
CA LEU A 57 3.84 12.18 -1.37
C LEU A 57 5.14 11.77 -2.07
N LEU A 58 5.31 10.48 -2.40
CA LEU A 58 6.50 10.01 -3.13
C LEU A 58 6.64 10.66 -4.49
N ARG A 59 5.53 10.82 -5.23
CA ARG A 59 5.53 11.54 -6.52
C ARG A 59 5.92 13.01 -6.34
N ARG A 60 5.39 13.66 -5.30
CA ARG A 60 5.57 15.11 -5.08
C ARG A 60 6.96 15.47 -4.56
N TYR A 61 7.50 14.72 -3.60
CA TYR A 61 8.73 15.07 -2.90
C TYR A 61 9.96 14.32 -3.41
N GLU A 62 9.79 13.08 -3.88
CA GLU A 62 10.90 12.25 -4.36
C GLU A 62 10.92 12.09 -5.88
N HIS A 63 9.99 12.75 -6.59
CA HIS A 63 9.80 12.62 -8.04
C HIS A 63 9.67 11.15 -8.48
N ALA A 64 9.05 10.32 -7.63
CA ALA A 64 8.90 8.89 -7.87
C ALA A 64 8.01 8.60 -9.09
N GLN A 65 8.45 7.67 -9.95
CA GLN A 65 7.65 7.16 -11.07
C GLN A 65 6.75 6.00 -10.62
N VAL A 66 5.77 6.30 -9.77
CA VAL A 66 4.74 5.34 -9.30
C VAL A 66 3.36 5.72 -9.81
N GLU A 67 2.40 4.80 -9.82
CA GLU A 67 1.02 5.05 -10.22
C GLU A 67 0.42 6.24 -9.43
N PHE A 68 -0.39 7.06 -10.10
CA PHE A 68 -1.06 8.17 -9.42
C PHE A 68 -2.50 7.78 -9.08
N CYS A 69 -2.96 8.22 -7.92
CA CYS A 69 -4.33 7.97 -7.49
C CYS A 69 -5.26 9.00 -8.14
N ASP A 70 -6.19 8.54 -8.97
CA ASP A 70 -7.21 9.36 -9.65
C ASP A 70 -8.36 9.72 -8.70
N LEU A 71 -8.80 8.73 -7.91
CA LEU A 71 -10.00 8.82 -7.10
C LEU A 71 -9.81 8.02 -5.82
N ILE A 72 -10.18 8.64 -4.71
CA ILE A 72 -10.31 7.99 -3.41
C ILE A 72 -11.76 8.22 -2.95
N SER A 73 -12.49 7.14 -2.74
CA SER A 73 -13.80 7.16 -2.10
C SER A 73 -13.69 6.52 -0.73
N VAL A 74 -13.85 7.33 0.32
CA VAL A 74 -13.71 6.90 1.72
C VAL A 74 -15.08 6.65 2.37
N VAL A 75 -16.10 7.38 1.92
CA VAL A 75 -17.46 7.26 2.41
C VAL A 75 -18.20 6.21 1.57
N PRO A 76 -18.81 5.18 2.19
CA PRO A 76 -19.60 4.22 1.44
C PRO A 76 -20.85 4.91 0.87
N ARG A 77 -21.11 4.73 -0.43
CA ARG A 77 -22.31 5.26 -1.11
C ARG A 77 -23.11 4.11 -1.69
N GLY A 78 -24.26 3.83 -1.09
CA GLY A 78 -25.12 2.71 -1.48
C GLY A 78 -24.39 1.37 -1.32
N GLN A 79 -24.25 0.61 -2.40
CA GLN A 79 -23.51 -0.66 -2.42
C GLN A 79 -21.99 -0.49 -2.63
N THR A 80 -21.51 0.73 -2.80
CA THR A 80 -20.09 1.00 -3.05
C THR A 80 -19.38 1.31 -1.74
N LEU A 81 -18.52 0.37 -1.36
CA LEU A 81 -17.60 0.44 -0.24
C LEU A 81 -16.39 1.33 -0.56
N SER A 82 -15.59 1.69 0.44
CA SER A 82 -14.35 2.44 0.27
C SER A 82 -13.48 1.85 -0.85
N GLN A 83 -12.96 2.71 -1.73
CA GLN A 83 -12.15 2.27 -2.85
C GLN A 83 -11.21 3.35 -3.36
N ILE A 84 -10.08 2.92 -3.90
CA ILE A 84 -9.15 3.76 -4.64
C ILE A 84 -9.03 3.30 -6.08
N VAL A 85 -8.82 4.28 -6.96
CA VAL A 85 -8.55 4.05 -8.38
C VAL A 85 -7.19 4.64 -8.70
N PHE A 86 -6.32 3.81 -9.24
CA PHE A 86 -5.01 4.20 -9.74
C PHE A 86 -5.02 4.26 -11.27
N HIS A 87 -4.42 5.32 -11.80
CA HIS A 87 -4.05 5.37 -13.20
C HIS A 87 -2.77 4.55 -13.41
N ARG A 88 -2.80 3.66 -14.40
CA ARG A 88 -1.59 2.95 -14.82
C ARG A 88 -0.61 3.92 -15.48
N LEU A 89 0.68 3.69 -15.30
CA LEU A 89 1.69 4.39 -16.08
C LEU A 89 1.67 3.89 -17.54
N ASP A 90 2.44 4.53 -18.41
CA ASP A 90 2.67 4.04 -19.77
C ASP A 90 3.40 2.69 -19.73
N ASP A 91 3.15 1.82 -20.72
CA ASP A 91 3.67 0.45 -20.73
C ASP A 91 5.21 0.41 -20.68
N GLU A 92 5.89 1.40 -21.28
CA GLU A 92 7.35 1.56 -21.22
C GLU A 92 7.89 1.65 -19.79
N ALA A 93 7.13 2.29 -18.89
CA ALA A 93 7.51 2.45 -17.50
C ALA A 93 7.49 1.13 -16.71
N TYR A 94 6.81 0.10 -17.22
CA TYR A 94 6.77 -1.24 -16.64
C TYR A 94 7.83 -2.20 -17.22
N ILE A 95 8.35 -1.89 -18.41
CA ILE A 95 9.37 -2.72 -19.07
C ILE A 95 10.75 -2.46 -18.46
N PHE A 96 11.06 -1.21 -18.10
CA PHE A 96 12.38 -0.79 -17.62
C PHE A 96 12.36 -0.31 -16.16
N GLU A 97 11.73 -1.09 -15.28
CA GLU A 97 11.65 -0.74 -13.86
C GLU A 97 13.02 -0.80 -13.19
N ARG A 98 13.47 0.35 -12.68
CA ARG A 98 14.73 0.44 -11.93
C ARG A 98 14.47 0.15 -10.45
N ARG A 99 15.51 -0.32 -9.74
CA ARG A 99 15.45 -0.58 -8.29
C ARG A 99 14.79 0.56 -7.48
N PRO A 100 15.13 1.86 -7.67
CA PRO A 100 14.48 2.92 -6.92
C PRO A 100 12.96 2.98 -7.13
N GLN A 101 12.49 2.79 -8.37
CA GLN A 101 11.07 2.78 -8.71
C GLN A 101 10.34 1.60 -8.06
N LEU A 102 10.97 0.43 -8.07
CA LEU A 102 10.45 -0.78 -7.41
C LEU A 102 10.34 -0.59 -5.89
N LEU A 103 11.32 0.08 -5.27
CA LEU A 103 11.28 0.40 -3.85
C LEU A 103 10.18 1.43 -3.52
N HIS A 104 9.97 2.44 -4.36
CA HIS A 104 8.87 3.38 -4.18
C HIS A 104 7.51 2.68 -4.28
N ARG A 105 7.32 1.76 -5.24
CA ARG A 105 6.09 0.95 -5.29
C ARG A 105 5.91 0.07 -4.06
N LEU A 106 7.00 -0.51 -3.56
CA LEU A 106 6.97 -1.27 -2.31
C LEU A 106 6.49 -0.39 -1.15
N GLN A 107 6.99 0.83 -1.04
CA GLN A 107 6.55 1.80 -0.04
C GLN A 107 5.05 2.14 -0.18
N VAL A 108 4.55 2.34 -1.40
CA VAL A 108 3.12 2.57 -1.65
C VAL A 108 2.26 1.41 -1.14
N LEU A 109 2.63 0.17 -1.44
CA LEU A 109 1.91 -1.02 -0.97
C LEU A 109 1.94 -1.15 0.56
N LEU A 110 3.06 -0.77 1.19
CA LEU A 110 3.17 -0.77 2.66
C LEU A 110 2.49 0.42 3.33
N GLY A 111 2.16 1.48 2.57
CA GLY A 111 1.59 2.72 3.07
C GLY A 111 0.26 2.53 3.80
N GLY A 112 -0.59 1.61 3.34
CA GLY A 112 -1.85 1.29 4.00
C GLY A 112 -1.65 0.67 5.38
N ARG A 113 -0.68 -0.26 5.50
CA ARG A 113 -0.33 -0.86 6.79
C ARG A 113 0.27 0.16 7.75
N ALA A 114 1.15 1.03 7.24
CA ALA A 114 1.75 2.10 8.04
C ALA A 114 0.68 3.07 8.56
N ALA A 115 -0.31 3.45 7.75
CA ALA A 115 -1.40 4.31 8.18
C ALA A 115 -2.25 3.68 9.30
N GLU A 116 -2.54 2.38 9.20
CA GLU A 116 -3.24 1.66 10.27
C GLU A 116 -2.46 1.64 11.57
N GLU A 117 -1.14 1.42 11.51
CA GLU A 117 -0.28 1.40 12.70
C GLU A 117 -0.23 2.78 13.36
N VAL A 118 -0.26 3.86 12.59
CA VAL A 118 -0.30 5.23 13.11
C VAL A 118 -1.63 5.53 13.82
N ILE A 119 -2.76 5.06 13.27
CA ILE A 119 -4.09 5.40 13.78
C ILE A 119 -4.57 4.43 14.89
N TYR A 120 -4.34 3.12 14.69
CA TYR A 120 -4.86 2.04 15.54
C TYR A 120 -3.76 1.32 16.34
N GLY A 121 -2.48 1.68 16.15
CA GLY A 121 -1.37 1.02 16.83
C GLY A 121 -1.25 -0.47 16.45
N ARG A 122 -1.21 -1.33 17.46
CA ARG A 122 -1.09 -2.79 17.27
C ARG A 122 -2.38 -3.45 16.77
N ASP A 123 -3.52 -2.78 16.89
CA ASP A 123 -4.82 -3.31 16.46
C ASP A 123 -5.05 -3.08 14.96
N THR A 124 -4.19 -3.68 14.15
CA THR A 124 -4.21 -3.54 12.69
C THR A 124 -5.40 -4.25 12.04
N SER A 125 -5.80 -3.80 10.85
CA SER A 125 -6.88 -4.42 10.09
C SER A 125 -6.37 -5.65 9.31
N ARG A 126 -7.29 -6.46 8.81
CA ARG A 126 -7.03 -7.53 7.85
C ARG A 126 -7.05 -7.02 6.40
N THR A 127 -7.56 -5.81 6.16
CA THR A 127 -7.62 -5.15 4.85
C THR A 127 -6.23 -4.85 4.31
N SER A 128 -5.27 -4.48 5.17
CA SER A 128 -3.87 -4.29 4.78
C SER A 128 -3.16 -5.57 4.33
N VAL A 129 -3.70 -6.76 4.62
CA VAL A 129 -3.03 -8.05 4.33
C VAL A 129 -2.89 -8.31 2.83
N SER A 130 -3.86 -7.90 2.00
CA SER A 130 -3.73 -8.06 0.54
C SER A 130 -2.55 -7.25 0.00
N TYR A 131 -2.45 -5.99 0.42
CA TYR A 131 -1.33 -5.13 0.05
C TYR A 131 0.01 -5.65 0.57
N LEU A 132 0.04 -6.21 1.79
CA LEU A 132 1.24 -6.84 2.35
C LEU A 132 1.66 -8.09 1.56
N ALA A 133 0.71 -8.90 1.10
CA ALA A 133 0.99 -10.06 0.27
C ALA A 133 1.60 -9.65 -1.07
N ASP A 134 1.05 -8.61 -1.72
CA ASP A 134 1.59 -8.06 -2.97
C ASP A 134 2.99 -7.45 -2.75
N ALA A 135 3.18 -6.71 -1.66
CA ALA A 135 4.46 -6.12 -1.28
C ALA A 135 5.55 -7.18 -1.05
N SER A 136 5.26 -8.15 -0.18
CA SER A 136 6.25 -9.12 0.29
C SER A 136 6.45 -10.28 -0.68
N CYS A 137 5.35 -10.92 -1.10
CA CYS A 137 5.41 -12.16 -1.84
C CYS A 137 5.69 -11.92 -3.32
N TRP A 138 5.11 -10.88 -3.90
CA TRP A 138 5.25 -10.58 -5.32
C TRP A 138 6.40 -9.62 -5.60
N LEU A 139 6.44 -8.45 -4.96
CA LEU A 139 7.41 -7.41 -5.33
C LEU A 139 8.79 -7.64 -4.69
N ALA A 140 8.86 -7.72 -3.35
CA ALA A 140 10.13 -7.86 -2.64
C ALA A 140 10.86 -9.16 -3.02
N ARG A 141 10.12 -10.29 -3.09
CA ARG A 141 10.69 -11.56 -3.56
C ARG A 141 11.30 -11.44 -4.96
N LYS A 142 10.60 -10.81 -5.91
CA LYS A 142 11.13 -10.63 -7.28
C LYS A 142 12.38 -9.76 -7.32
N ILE A 143 12.40 -8.67 -6.56
CA ILE A 143 13.57 -7.78 -6.42
C ILE A 143 14.80 -8.57 -5.98
N MET A 144 14.64 -9.46 -5.01
CA MET A 144 15.74 -10.25 -4.46
C MET A 144 16.10 -11.45 -5.34
N SER A 145 15.13 -12.32 -5.67
CA SER A 145 15.42 -13.63 -6.25
C SER A 145 15.51 -13.62 -7.77
N ILE A 146 14.66 -12.87 -8.46
CA ILE A 146 14.58 -12.88 -9.93
C ILE A 146 15.51 -11.83 -10.51
N TRP A 147 15.45 -10.61 -9.99
CA TRP A 147 16.20 -9.49 -10.53
C TRP A 147 17.56 -9.28 -9.84
N ASN A 148 17.80 -9.95 -8.70
CA ASN A 148 19.04 -9.85 -7.91
C ASN A 148 19.54 -8.40 -7.74
N LEU A 149 18.63 -7.50 -7.38
CA LEU A 149 18.93 -6.05 -7.29
C LEU A 149 19.63 -5.66 -5.97
N GLU A 150 19.91 -6.62 -5.09
CA GLU A 150 20.67 -6.41 -3.86
C GLU A 150 22.14 -6.11 -4.15
N ASN A 151 22.75 -6.94 -4.99
CA ASN A 151 24.10 -6.75 -5.49
C ASN A 151 24.00 -6.25 -6.94
N PRO A 152 24.21 -4.95 -7.20
CA PRO A 152 24.34 -4.48 -8.58
C PRO A 152 25.40 -5.36 -9.25
N MET A 153 25.10 -5.98 -10.39
CA MET A 153 26.14 -6.56 -11.23
C MET A 153 27.03 -5.41 -11.67
N VAL A 154 28.10 -5.20 -10.92
CA VAL A 154 29.04 -4.14 -11.22
C VAL A 154 29.96 -4.66 -12.30
N ILE A 155 29.63 -4.38 -13.55
CA ILE A 155 30.46 -4.77 -14.70
C ILE A 155 31.87 -4.13 -14.57
N HIS A 156 32.02 -3.07 -13.75
CA HIS A 156 33.26 -2.30 -13.58
C HIS A 156 33.67 -1.93 -12.13
N GLY A 157 33.14 -2.59 -11.08
CA GLY A 157 33.49 -2.27 -9.68
C GLY A 157 33.00 -0.92 -9.12
N GLU A 158 32.41 -0.03 -9.93
CA GLU A 158 31.82 1.23 -9.47
C GLU A 158 30.43 1.07 -8.80
N PRO A 159 30.20 1.62 -7.59
CA PRO A 159 28.89 1.55 -6.96
C PRO A 159 27.83 2.26 -7.80
N PRO A 160 26.58 1.76 -7.87
CA PRO A 160 25.53 2.36 -8.69
C PRO A 160 25.17 3.76 -8.20
N ALA A 161 24.81 4.65 -9.13
CA ALA A 161 24.60 6.08 -8.90
C ALA A 161 23.58 6.44 -7.80
N TRP A 162 22.65 5.53 -7.48
CA TRP A 162 21.65 5.73 -6.42
C TRP A 162 22.11 5.31 -5.01
N ARG A 163 23.30 4.71 -4.86
CA ARG A 163 23.87 4.35 -3.56
C ARG A 163 24.50 5.58 -2.90
N LYS A 164 23.67 6.56 -2.49
CA LYS A 164 24.13 7.67 -1.66
C LYS A 164 24.55 7.12 -0.29
N LYS A 165 25.83 7.21 0.07
CA LYS A 165 26.26 7.00 1.45
C LYS A 165 25.67 8.12 2.29
N SER A 166 24.69 7.83 3.15
CA SER A 166 24.27 8.78 4.17
C SER A 166 25.44 8.99 5.12
N ARG A 167 26.07 10.17 5.04
CA ARG A 167 27.07 10.59 6.03
C ARG A 167 26.28 11.17 7.20
N PHE A 168 26.04 10.35 8.22
CA PHE A 168 25.48 10.83 9.49
C PHE A 168 26.50 11.81 10.10
N VAL A 169 26.19 13.11 10.02
CA VAL A 169 27.00 14.16 10.65
C VAL A 169 26.39 14.37 12.03
N VAL A 170 27.02 13.79 13.05
CA VAL A 170 26.68 14.08 14.45
C VAL A 170 26.96 15.57 14.71
N PRO A 171 26.06 16.33 15.37
CA PRO A 171 26.42 17.65 15.87
C PRO A 171 27.59 17.50 16.84
N ARG A 172 28.69 18.20 16.58
CA ARG A 172 29.75 18.32 17.59
C ARG A 172 29.19 19.20 18.71
N LEU A 173 29.09 18.64 19.90
CA LEU A 173 28.92 19.40 21.14
C LEU A 173 30.15 20.27 21.40
#